data_AF-A0A1Q3NN64-F1
#
_entry.id   AF-A0A1Q3NN64-F1
#
_cell.length_a   1.000
_cell.length_b   1.000
_cell.length_c   1.000
_cell.angle_alpha   90.00
_cell.angle_beta   90.00
_cell.angle_gamma   90.00
#
_symmetry.space_group_name_H-M   'P 1'
#
loop_
_entity.id
_entity.type
_entity.pdbx_description
1 polymer ?
#
loop_
_entity_poly.entity_id
_entity_poly.type
_entity_poly.pdbx_seq_one_letter_code
_entity_poly.pdbx_strand_id
1 'polypeptide(L)' 'MANKVKKKRTKQYRGADAALTKPVVTRISAANRSKLGQWWFERKRVLKPVLITSGIVVLVAWLVYELIRITTQ' A
#
# COMPACT_ATOMS: atom_id res chain seq x y z
N MET A 1 -19.10 -28.95 10.24
CA MET A 1 -19.49 -28.39 8.93
C MET A 1 -18.53 -28.90 7.87
N ALA A 2 -18.98 -29.78 6.98
CA ALA A 2 -18.12 -30.40 5.97
C ALA A 2 -17.68 -29.36 4.92
N ASN A 3 -16.38 -29.28 4.68
CA ASN A 3 -15.77 -28.33 3.73
C ASN A 3 -16.17 -28.72 2.29
N LYS A 4 -17.14 -28.01 1.70
CA LYS A 4 -17.55 -28.22 0.29
C LYS A 4 -16.50 -27.64 -0.65
N VAL A 5 -15.38 -28.34 -0.81
CA VAL A 5 -14.36 -27.95 -1.78
C VAL A 5 -14.90 -28.25 -3.19
N LYS A 6 -15.17 -27.20 -3.98
CA LYS A 6 -15.57 -27.34 -5.39
C LYS A 6 -14.48 -28.09 -6.14
N LYS A 7 -14.86 -29.18 -6.83
CA LYS A 7 -13.95 -29.96 -7.68
C LYS A 7 -13.36 -29.06 -8.77
N LYS A 8 -12.02 -29.03 -8.88
CA LYS A 8 -11.31 -28.35 -9.98
C LYS A 8 -11.75 -28.95 -11.32
N ARG A 9 -12.24 -28.13 -12.25
CA ARG A 9 -12.55 -28.56 -13.62
C ARG A 9 -11.23 -28.83 -14.36
N THR A 10 -11.03 -30.07 -14.78
CA THR A 10 -9.86 -30.50 -15.58
C THR A 10 -10.20 -30.77 -17.05
N LYS A 11 -11.49 -30.73 -17.42
CA LYS A 11 -11.93 -30.92 -18.80
C LYS A 11 -11.46 -29.73 -19.64
N GLN A 12 -10.74 -30.01 -20.71
CA GLN A 12 -10.38 -29.00 -21.71
C GLN A 12 -11.65 -28.41 -22.33
N TYR A 13 -11.72 -27.07 -22.41
CA TYR A 13 -12.80 -26.39 -23.11
C TYR A 13 -12.67 -26.67 -24.62
N ARG A 14 -13.75 -27.15 -25.25
CA ARG A 14 -13.83 -27.49 -26.68
C ARG A 14 -15.04 -26.79 -27.30
N GLY A 15 -14.95 -26.34 -28.55
CA GLY A 15 -16.00 -25.62 -29.28
C GLY A 15 -15.52 -24.27 -29.83
N ALA A 16 -16.25 -23.70 -30.80
CA ALA A 16 -15.92 -22.40 -31.41
C ALA A 16 -15.87 -21.27 -30.35
N ASP A 17 -16.74 -21.34 -29.34
CA ASP A 17 -16.82 -20.35 -28.26
C ASP A 17 -15.76 -20.55 -27.15
N ALA A 18 -15.01 -21.66 -27.18
CA ALA A 18 -13.98 -21.94 -26.18
C ALA A 18 -12.79 -20.96 -26.25
N ALA A 19 -12.60 -20.31 -27.40
CA ALA A 19 -11.60 -19.26 -27.56
C ALA A 19 -11.98 -17.94 -26.87
N LEU A 20 -13.27 -17.71 -26.60
CA LEU A 20 -13.80 -16.47 -26.00
C LEU A 20 -13.64 -16.45 -24.47
N THR A 21 -13.64 -17.62 -23.82
CA THR A 21 -13.59 -17.78 -22.35
C THR A 21 -12.25 -18.32 -21.85
N LYS A 22 -11.14 -17.81 -22.40
CA LYS A 22 -9.81 -18.16 -21.87
C LYS A 22 -9.61 -17.50 -20.50
N PRO A 23 -9.16 -18.24 -19.47
CA PRO A 23 -8.83 -17.63 -18.19
C PRO A 23 -7.62 -16.70 -18.37
N VAL A 24 -7.73 -15.47 -17.89
CA VAL A 24 -6.60 -14.54 -17.85
C VAL A 24 -5.65 -15.01 -16.75
N VAL A 25 -4.46 -15.45 -17.14
CA VAL A 25 -3.42 -15.84 -16.20
C VAL A 25 -2.79 -14.56 -15.63
N THR A 26 -3.24 -14.12 -14.47
CA THR A 26 -2.58 -13.05 -13.70
C THR A 26 -1.32 -13.61 -13.05
N ARG A 27 -0.16 -13.32 -13.65
CA ARG A 27 1.14 -13.65 -13.04
C ARG A 27 1.41 -12.64 -11.92
N ILE A 28 1.38 -13.10 -10.68
CA ILE A 28 1.73 -12.30 -9.51
C ILE A 28 3.23 -12.47 -9.28
N SER A 29 4.03 -11.46 -9.62
CA SER A 29 5.44 -11.41 -9.29
C SER A 29 5.65 -10.67 -7.97
N ALA A 30 6.46 -11.26 -7.07
CA ALA A 30 6.95 -10.54 -5.91
C ALA A 30 7.91 -9.45 -6.39
N ALA A 31 7.68 -8.20 -5.95
CA ALA A 31 8.64 -7.14 -6.21
C ALA A 31 9.93 -7.45 -5.45
N ASN A 32 11.05 -7.63 -6.16
CA ASN A 32 12.36 -7.76 -5.52
C ASN A 32 12.75 -6.39 -4.93
N ARG A 33 12.59 -6.24 -3.61
CA ARG A 33 12.93 -5.01 -2.88
C ARG A 33 14.01 -5.34 -1.86
N SER A 34 14.98 -4.45 -1.73
CA SER A 34 15.96 -4.50 -0.64
C SER A 34 15.25 -4.37 0.72
N LYS A 35 15.90 -4.82 1.81
CA LYS A 35 15.36 -4.74 3.18
C LYS A 35 14.83 -3.33 3.52
N LEU A 36 15.55 -2.30 3.11
CA LEU A 36 15.17 -0.90 3.31
C LEU A 36 13.91 -0.52 2.51
N GLY A 37 13.84 -0.92 1.23
CA GLY A 37 12.67 -0.64 0.39
C GLY A 37 11.41 -1.38 0.83
N GLN A 38 11.57 -2.60 1.36
CA GLN A 38 10.47 -3.35 1.94
C GLN A 38 9.97 -2.69 3.23
N TRP A 39 10.88 -2.32 4.13
CA TRP A 39 10.54 -1.62 5.36
C TRP A 39 9.79 -0.30 5.10
N TRP A 40 10.27 0.51 4.16
CA TRP A 40 9.56 1.72 3.77
C TRP A 40 8.18 1.43 3.21
N PHE A 41 8.05 0.41 2.34
CA PHE A 41 6.78 0.07 1.72
C PHE A 41 5.71 -0.35 2.74
N GLU A 42 6.10 -1.10 3.77
CA GLU A 42 5.22 -1.52 4.85
C GLU A 42 4.84 -0.34 5.74
N ARG A 43 5.81 0.52 6.06
CA ARG A 43 5.64 1.58 7.07
C ARG A 43 5.15 2.92 6.51
N LYS A 44 5.20 3.14 5.19
CA LYS A 44 4.79 4.41 4.54
C LYS A 44 3.37 4.86 4.89
N ARG A 45 2.44 3.93 5.16
CA ARG A 45 1.05 4.28 5.49
C ARG A 45 0.96 5.02 6.83
N VAL A 46 1.85 4.69 7.76
CA VAL A 46 1.96 5.32 9.09
C VAL A 46 2.98 6.46 9.06
N LEU A 47 4.09 6.31 8.33
CA LEU A 47 5.12 7.35 8.26
C LEU A 47 4.63 8.65 7.63
N LYS A 48 3.77 8.56 6.61
CA LYS A 48 3.22 9.75 5.92
C LYS A 48 2.50 10.71 6.87
N PRO A 49 1.47 10.30 7.63
CA PRO A 49 0.82 11.21 8.57
C PRO A 49 1.77 11.68 9.67
N VAL A 50 2.63 10.79 10.20
CA VAL A 50 3.59 11.17 11.25
C VAL A 50 4.52 12.30 10.81
N LEU A 51 5.08 12.24 9.60
CA LEU A 51 5.95 13.29 9.06
C LEU A 51 5.20 14.61 8.83
N ILE A 52 3.95 14.54 8.37
CA ILE A 52 3.11 15.73 8.18
C ILE A 52 2.82 16.38 9.54
N THR A 53 2.38 15.58 10.52
CA THR A 53 2.08 16.06 11.87
C THR A 53 3.33 16.66 12.53
N SER A 54 4.50 16.02 12.40
CA SER A 54 5.73 16.58 12.98
C SER A 54 6.10 17.92 12.33
N GLY A 55 5.92 18.06 11.02
CA GLY A 55 6.16 19.33 10.31
C GLY A 55 5.26 20.46 10.83
N ILE A 56 3.98 20.15 11.06
CA ILE A 56 3.02 21.12 11.62
C ILE A 56 3.44 21.53 13.03
N VAL A 57 3.82 20.59 13.89
CA VAL A 57 4.25 20.88 15.27
C VAL A 57 5.46 21.81 15.30
N VAL A 58 6.46 21.54 14.45
CA VAL A 58 7.65 22.41 14.33
C VAL A 58 7.28 23.81 13.86
N LEU A 59 6.38 23.91 12.88
CA LEU A 59 5.93 25.19 12.34
C LEU A 59 5.20 26.02 13.41
N VAL A 60 4.32 25.38 14.19
CA VAL A 60 3.63 26.04 15.31
C VAL A 60 4.63 26.50 16.37
N ALA A 61 5.58 25.66 16.75
CA ALA A 61 6.62 26.02 17.72
C ALA A 61 7.46 27.22 17.24
N TRP A 62 7.80 27.25 15.95
CA TRP A 62 8.51 28.37 15.33
C TRP A 62 7.71 29.67 15.39
N LEU A 63 6.41 29.63 15.07
CA LEU A 63 5.53 30.81 15.16
C LEU A 63 5.43 31.34 16.59
N VAL A 64 5.32 30.47 17.58
CA VAL A 64 5.30 30.86 18.99
C VAL A 64 6.62 31.52 19.40
N TYR A 65 7.76 30.96 18.95
CA TYR A 65 9.07 31.54 19.21
C TYR A 65 9.22 32.95 18.62
N GLU A 66 8.80 33.14 17.35
CA GLU A 66 8.77 34.45 16.69
C GLU A 66 7.90 35.46 17.46
N LEU A 67 6.70 35.05 17.90
CA LEU A 67 5.82 35.93 18.68
C LEU A 67 6.47 36.39 19.98
N ILE A 68 7.06 35.46 20.74
CA ILE A 68 7.75 35.79 22.00
C ILE A 68 8.91 36.74 21.73
N ARG A 69 9.70 36.48 20.69
CA ARG A 69 10.81 37.33 20.29
C ARG A 69 10.33 38.76 20.00
N ILE A 70 9.27 38.91 19.21
CA ILE A 70 8.72 40.23 18.85
C ILE A 70 8.18 40.97 20.07
N THR A 71 7.46 40.29 20.98
CA THR A 71 6.88 40.93 22.17
C THR A 71 7.89 41.28 23.26
N THR A 72 9.06 40.62 23.26
CA THR A 72 10.12 40.83 24.25
C THR A 72 11.16 41.86 23.76
N GLN A 73 11.08 42.28 22.51
CA GLN A 73 11.91 43.33 21.91
C GLN A 73 11.27 44.71 22.10
#